data_AF-A0A3M1EW42-F1
#
_entry.id   AF-A0A3M1EW42-F1
#
_cell.length_a   1.000
_cell.length_b   1.000
_cell.length_c   1.000
_cell.angle_alpha   90.00
_cell.angle_beta   90.00
_cell.angle_gamma   90.00
#
_symmetry.space_group_name_H-M   'P 1'
#
loop_
_entity.id
_entity.type
_entity.pdbx_description
1 polymer ?
#
loop_
_entity_poly.entity_id
_entity_poly.type
_entity_poly.pdbx_seq_one_letter_code
_entity_poly.pdbx_strand_id
1 'polypeptide(L)'
;QIQRKFNRPVEAIQINEYDLKQALAVGFGKGEESEEDGVYNIDTTSEFSFQERDVKQLVNATIASAFKRNASDIHIEVYRDTVDVRYRIDGVLHKFPTPIHKDNIEDVINRIRVMCRPELDITERRVPQDGRITIRRRAGRARKLVTLRVALNPGPYGIDCVLRVLDETNTFRLSDIGLRASAFEKFNNLIRSPQGLFLVTGPTGSGKSTTMYSIISELNTHENKIMSVEDPVERTFPGVNQRQISSSMSFADYVRSFLRQDPDIIFIGEIRDGETAEIATRAAQTGHLVVSTLHTNDATSAVSRLVSLGVERYLIESSILGVLAQRLLRKVCLNCIDEYQPEERYRKFLEAVGCSISTFLRGMGCEQCDGTGYRGRLGIFELFVVDEEIRDMIIRGVSDGEIRRRAIAKGMKTLVQDAIEQIAACRTTVEELFRTVSYAQIVAHTNAMRPVLDVPIQRPEPPEDPFDLELLGDIPIEDLEDASKV
;
A
#
# COMPACT_ATOMS: atom_id res chain seq x y z
N GLN A 1 -4.45 34.41 28.03
CA GLN A 1 -5.69 34.87 27.37
C GLN A 1 -6.52 33.71 26.80
N ILE A 2 -5.91 32.73 26.12
CA ILE A 2 -6.62 31.57 25.56
C ILE A 2 -7.31 30.70 26.64
N GLN A 3 -6.63 30.36 27.75
CA GLN A 3 -7.25 29.61 28.87
C GLN A 3 -8.50 30.30 29.44
N ARG A 4 -8.45 31.63 29.60
CA ARG A 4 -9.62 32.43 30.04
C ARG A 4 -10.76 32.43 29.03
N LYS A 5 -10.45 32.31 27.73
CA LYS A 5 -11.43 32.30 26.64
C LYS A 5 -12.14 30.94 26.50
N PHE A 6 -11.46 29.83 26.80
CA PHE A 6 -12.01 28.47 26.67
C PHE A 6 -12.42 27.83 28.01
N ASN A 7 -12.25 28.53 29.12
CA ASN A 7 -12.57 28.08 30.49
C ASN A 7 -12.09 26.66 30.82
N ARG A 8 -10.90 26.28 30.31
CA ARG A 8 -10.26 24.99 30.51
C ARG A 8 -8.74 25.16 30.58
N PRO A 9 -8.01 24.29 31.30
CA PRO A 9 -6.57 24.28 31.26
C PRO A 9 -6.10 24.03 29.82
N VAL A 10 -5.10 24.80 29.38
CA VAL A 10 -4.48 24.67 28.06
C VAL A 10 -2.98 24.56 28.29
N GLU A 11 -2.38 23.49 27.79
CA GLU A 11 -0.94 23.30 27.78
C GLU A 11 -0.35 23.98 26.54
N ALA A 12 0.66 24.81 26.72
CA ALA A 12 1.34 25.47 25.62
C ALA A 12 2.45 24.56 25.11
N ILE A 13 2.35 24.13 23.85
CA ILE A 13 3.37 23.32 23.18
C ILE A 13 4.04 24.21 22.13
N GLN A 14 5.37 24.24 22.15
CA GLN A 14 6.14 24.92 21.11
C GLN A 14 6.21 24.02 19.89
N ILE A 15 5.74 24.52 18.75
CA ILE A 15 5.72 23.80 17.48
C ILE A 15 6.43 24.63 16.41
N ASN A 16 6.97 23.97 15.38
CA ASN A 16 7.59 24.67 14.26
C ASN A 16 6.50 25.24 13.31
N GLU A 17 6.90 26.08 12.35
CA GLU A 17 5.96 26.73 11.43
C GLU A 17 5.18 25.73 10.56
N TYR A 18 5.79 24.60 10.23
CA TYR A 18 5.13 23.54 9.45
C TYR A 18 4.02 22.85 10.25
N ASP A 19 4.31 22.44 11.49
CA ASP A 19 3.34 21.83 12.40
C ASP A 19 2.20 22.80 12.75
N LEU A 20 2.51 24.10 12.84
CA LEU A 20 1.51 25.16 13.00
C LEU A 20 0.59 25.23 11.78
N LYS A 21 1.14 25.22 10.55
CA LYS A 21 0.35 25.23 9.32
C LYS A 21 -0.54 23.99 9.20
N GLN A 22 -0.03 22.81 9.54
CA GLN A 22 -0.81 21.57 9.58
C GLN A 22 -1.94 21.64 10.63
N ALA A 23 -1.64 22.08 11.85
CA ALA A 23 -2.64 22.23 12.91
C ALA A 23 -3.74 23.24 12.55
N LEU A 24 -3.37 24.34 11.88
CA LEU A 24 -4.33 25.33 11.38
C LEU A 24 -5.15 24.80 10.20
N ALA A 25 -4.54 24.04 9.28
CA ALA A 25 -5.24 23.41 8.16
C ALA A 25 -6.29 22.39 8.65
N VAL A 26 -5.93 21.58 9.63
CA VAL A 26 -6.83 20.62 10.28
C VAL A 26 -7.91 21.32 11.11
N GLY A 27 -7.56 22.40 11.83
CA GLY A 27 -8.45 23.05 12.79
C GLY A 27 -9.40 24.11 12.23
N PHE A 28 -8.99 24.86 11.21
CA PHE A 28 -9.74 26.03 10.70
C PHE A 28 -10.19 25.92 9.25
N GLY A 29 -9.67 24.95 8.49
CA GLY A 29 -10.19 24.50 7.20
C GLY A 29 -10.84 25.59 6.32
N LYS A 30 -10.17 26.72 6.06
CA LYS A 30 -10.65 27.74 5.09
C LYS A 30 -9.58 28.81 4.81
N GLY A 31 -8.95 28.68 3.65
CA GLY A 31 -8.60 29.79 2.77
C GLY A 31 -9.33 29.56 1.44
N GLU A 32 -9.98 30.58 0.89
CA GLU A 32 -10.39 30.58 -0.52
C GLU A 32 -9.16 30.88 -1.36
N GLU A 33 -8.44 29.83 -1.73
CA GLU A 33 -7.28 29.89 -2.62
C GLU A 33 -7.74 29.58 -4.06
N SER A 34 -7.34 30.45 -4.99
CA SER A 34 -7.64 30.38 -6.42
C SER A 34 -6.90 29.19 -7.09
N GLU A 35 -7.28 28.82 -8.32
CA GLU A 35 -6.51 27.84 -9.14
C GLU A 35 -5.05 28.30 -9.42
N GLU A 36 -4.64 29.49 -8.96
CA GLU A 36 -3.31 30.07 -9.17
C GLU A 36 -2.22 29.48 -8.26
N ASP A 37 -2.58 28.87 -7.12
CA ASP A 37 -1.61 28.26 -6.20
C ASP A 37 -1.17 26.84 -6.61
N GLY A 38 -1.44 26.43 -7.86
CA GLY A 38 -1.10 25.09 -8.37
C GLY A 38 -1.97 23.96 -7.81
N VAL A 39 -3.05 24.29 -7.10
CA VAL A 39 -4.01 23.34 -6.53
C VAL A 39 -5.31 23.34 -7.33
N TYR A 40 -5.64 22.22 -7.97
CA TYR A 40 -6.84 22.10 -8.81
C TYR A 40 -8.05 21.58 -8.03
N ASN A 41 -9.19 22.25 -8.19
CA ASN A 41 -10.46 21.79 -7.61
C ASN A 41 -11.13 20.80 -8.56
N ILE A 42 -11.21 19.53 -8.16
CA ILE A 42 -11.90 18.49 -8.93
C ILE A 42 -13.13 18.03 -8.15
N ASP A 43 -14.30 18.22 -8.76
CA ASP A 43 -15.55 17.68 -8.23
C ASP A 43 -15.66 16.19 -8.58
N THR A 44 -15.52 15.33 -7.58
CA THR A 44 -15.63 13.88 -7.76
C THR A 44 -17.05 13.39 -8.00
N THR A 45 -18.05 14.26 -7.90
CA THR A 45 -19.43 13.92 -8.28
C THR A 45 -19.68 14.13 -9.77
N SER A 46 -18.76 14.76 -10.49
CA SER A 46 -18.88 14.94 -11.95
C SER A 46 -18.95 13.57 -12.64
N GLU A 47 -20.01 13.38 -13.41
CA GLU A 47 -20.19 12.18 -14.22
C GLU A 47 -19.64 12.38 -15.62
N PHE A 48 -19.20 11.28 -16.18
CA PHE A 48 -18.51 11.24 -17.44
C PHE A 48 -19.53 11.33 -18.60
N SER A 49 -19.53 12.44 -19.35
CA SER A 49 -20.46 12.66 -20.47
C SER A 49 -19.76 12.48 -21.82
N PHE A 50 -20.32 11.62 -22.67
CA PHE A 50 -19.83 11.44 -24.06
C PHE A 50 -20.11 12.64 -24.97
N GLN A 51 -20.89 13.62 -24.51
CA GLN A 51 -21.18 14.84 -25.27
C GLN A 51 -20.18 15.98 -24.99
N GLU A 52 -19.33 15.82 -23.97
CA GLU A 52 -18.43 16.87 -23.51
C GLU A 52 -17.22 17.01 -24.43
N ARG A 53 -17.08 18.19 -25.06
CA ARG A 53 -16.01 18.50 -26.01
C ARG A 53 -14.89 19.36 -25.42
N ASP A 54 -15.08 19.91 -24.22
CA ASP A 54 -14.05 20.68 -23.54
C ASP A 54 -13.01 19.74 -22.90
N VAL A 55 -11.75 19.96 -23.26
CA VAL A 55 -10.62 19.13 -22.81
C VAL A 55 -10.39 19.30 -21.30
N LYS A 56 -10.64 20.48 -20.73
CA LYS A 56 -10.52 20.68 -19.26
C LYS A 56 -11.52 19.80 -18.53
N GLN A 57 -12.78 19.81 -18.94
CA GLN A 57 -13.82 18.96 -18.35
C GLN A 57 -13.52 17.47 -18.53
N LEU A 58 -13.04 17.05 -19.71
CA LEU A 58 -12.71 15.66 -19.99
C LEU A 58 -11.59 15.10 -19.08
N VAL A 59 -10.52 15.87 -18.88
CA VAL A 59 -9.43 15.51 -17.95
C VAL A 59 -9.96 15.44 -16.51
N ASN A 60 -10.74 16.44 -16.08
CA ASN A 60 -11.32 16.47 -14.74
C ASN A 60 -12.25 15.29 -14.48
N ALA A 61 -13.12 14.94 -15.44
CA ALA A 61 -14.02 13.80 -15.35
C ALA A 61 -13.27 12.46 -15.33
N THR A 62 -12.19 12.34 -16.13
CA THR A 62 -11.32 11.16 -16.14
C THR A 62 -10.68 10.94 -14.76
N ILE A 63 -10.20 12.01 -14.12
CA ILE A 63 -9.61 11.97 -12.78
C ILE A 63 -10.68 11.70 -11.72
N ALA A 64 -11.84 12.36 -11.79
CA ALA A 64 -12.97 12.17 -10.88
C ALA A 64 -13.48 10.71 -10.88
N SER A 65 -13.63 10.11 -12.07
CA SER A 65 -14.02 8.71 -12.25
C SER A 65 -13.02 7.75 -11.60
N ALA A 66 -11.73 8.02 -11.73
CA ALA A 66 -10.68 7.23 -11.06
C ALA A 66 -10.82 7.27 -9.53
N PHE A 67 -11.12 8.44 -8.95
CA PHE A 67 -11.37 8.56 -7.51
C PHE A 67 -12.63 7.85 -7.05
N LYS A 68 -13.75 7.99 -7.77
CA LYS A 68 -15.02 7.30 -7.47
C LYS A 68 -14.81 5.78 -7.36
N ARG A 69 -13.90 5.25 -8.18
CA ARG A 69 -13.56 3.81 -8.27
C ARG A 69 -12.37 3.39 -7.40
N ASN A 70 -11.81 4.29 -6.60
CA ASN A 70 -10.58 4.05 -5.81
C ASN A 70 -9.42 3.47 -6.63
N ALA A 71 -9.23 3.96 -7.86
CA ALA A 71 -8.12 3.54 -8.71
C ALA A 71 -6.78 4.06 -8.17
N SER A 72 -5.74 3.22 -8.25
CA SER A 72 -4.37 3.60 -7.88
C SER A 72 -3.63 4.33 -8.99
N ASP A 73 -3.95 4.01 -10.24
CA ASP A 73 -3.30 4.56 -11.43
C ASP A 73 -4.33 4.79 -12.54
N ILE A 74 -4.20 5.90 -13.25
CA ILE A 74 -4.89 6.22 -14.49
C ILE A 74 -3.89 6.04 -15.62
N HIS A 75 -4.20 5.20 -16.60
CA HIS A 75 -3.40 4.96 -17.78
C HIS A 75 -4.12 5.54 -19.00
N ILE A 76 -3.44 6.39 -19.75
CA ILE A 76 -3.89 6.91 -21.06
C ILE A 76 -2.83 6.45 -22.07
N GLU A 77 -3.20 5.49 -22.92
CA GLU A 77 -2.26 4.80 -23.81
C GLU A 77 -2.63 5.01 -25.27
N VAL A 78 -1.64 5.36 -26.08
CA VAL A 78 -1.84 5.77 -27.46
C VAL A 78 -1.32 4.70 -28.41
N TYR A 79 -2.25 4.01 -29.09
CA TYR A 79 -1.96 3.01 -30.10
C TYR A 79 -2.00 3.61 -31.51
N ARG A 80 -1.82 2.82 -32.57
CA ARG A 80 -1.83 3.35 -33.95
C ARG A 80 -3.14 4.07 -34.28
N ASP A 81 -4.26 3.39 -34.09
CA ASP A 81 -5.58 3.83 -34.55
C ASP A 81 -6.53 4.19 -33.40
N THR A 82 -6.14 3.92 -32.15
CA THR A 82 -7.00 4.08 -30.97
C THR A 82 -6.26 4.68 -29.79
N VAL A 83 -7.01 5.14 -28.80
CA VAL A 83 -6.53 5.53 -27.48
C VAL A 83 -7.31 4.73 -26.44
N ASP A 84 -6.61 4.15 -25.48
CA ASP A 84 -7.23 3.42 -24.38
C ASP A 84 -7.02 4.19 -23.07
N VAL A 85 -8.12 4.41 -22.35
CA VAL A 85 -8.07 4.85 -20.95
C VAL A 85 -8.34 3.64 -20.06
N ARG A 86 -7.43 3.36 -19.13
CA ARG A 86 -7.53 2.22 -18.22
C ARG A 86 -7.29 2.67 -16.78
N TYR A 87 -8.05 2.14 -15.85
CA TYR A 87 -7.83 2.36 -14.42
C TYR A 87 -7.24 1.12 -13.78
N ARG A 88 -6.23 1.29 -12.93
CA ARG A 88 -5.77 0.21 -12.06
C ARG A 88 -6.62 0.21 -10.79
N ILE A 89 -7.53 -0.74 -10.67
CA ILE A 89 -8.43 -0.89 -9.53
C ILE A 89 -8.05 -2.20 -8.84
N ASP A 90 -7.75 -2.13 -7.54
CA ASP A 90 -7.30 -3.28 -6.74
C ASP A 90 -6.16 -4.09 -7.40
N GLY A 91 -5.26 -3.39 -8.10
CA GLY A 91 -4.08 -3.95 -8.77
C GLY A 91 -4.31 -4.44 -10.20
N VAL A 92 -5.57 -4.52 -10.67
CA VAL A 92 -5.93 -5.01 -12.01
C VAL A 92 -6.29 -3.85 -12.92
N LEU A 93 -5.90 -3.92 -14.20
CA LEU A 93 -6.24 -2.91 -15.21
C LEU A 93 -7.63 -3.18 -15.79
N HIS A 94 -8.47 -2.15 -15.75
CA HIS A 94 -9.81 -2.16 -16.32
C HIS A 94 -9.89 -1.10 -17.41
N LYS A 95 -10.23 -1.50 -18.64
CA LYS A 95 -10.47 -0.55 -19.74
C LYS A 95 -11.78 0.19 -19.51
N PHE A 96 -11.75 1.50 -19.66
CA PHE A 96 -12.89 2.37 -19.43
C PHE A 96 -13.32 3.08 -20.73
N PRO A 97 -14.63 3.06 -21.07
CA PRO A 97 -15.15 3.84 -22.20
C PRO A 97 -14.89 5.34 -22.03
N THR A 98 -14.43 6.00 -23.09
CA THR A 98 -14.00 7.40 -23.05
C THR A 98 -14.24 8.12 -24.39
N PRO A 99 -14.58 9.43 -24.45
CA PRO A 99 -14.49 10.24 -25.65
C PRO A 99 -13.06 10.77 -25.87
N ILE A 100 -12.06 10.34 -25.09
CA ILE A 100 -10.65 10.53 -25.44
C ILE A 100 -10.34 9.60 -26.62
N HIS A 101 -9.98 10.19 -27.76
CA HIS A 101 -9.68 9.49 -29.00
C HIS A 101 -8.53 10.19 -29.73
N LYS A 102 -8.20 9.71 -30.93
CA LYS A 102 -7.03 10.17 -31.67
C LYS A 102 -7.03 11.65 -32.02
N ASP A 103 -8.19 12.26 -32.20
CA ASP A 103 -8.28 13.66 -32.62
C ASP A 103 -8.08 14.65 -31.47
N ASN A 104 -8.29 14.23 -30.21
CA ASN A 104 -8.20 15.12 -29.04
C ASN A 104 -7.11 14.73 -28.02
N ILE A 105 -6.38 13.62 -28.23
CA ILE A 105 -5.37 13.15 -27.28
C ILE A 105 -4.22 14.14 -27.09
N GLU A 106 -3.79 14.85 -28.13
CA GLU A 106 -2.74 15.86 -27.98
C GLU A 106 -3.16 16.97 -27.02
N ASP A 107 -4.42 17.42 -27.10
CA ASP A 107 -4.94 18.44 -26.21
C ASP A 107 -5.07 17.93 -24.77
N VAL A 108 -5.48 16.67 -24.58
CA VAL A 108 -5.53 16.01 -23.27
C VAL A 108 -4.15 15.98 -22.62
N ILE A 109 -3.12 15.55 -23.37
CA ILE A 109 -1.73 15.53 -22.87
C ILE A 109 -1.22 16.94 -22.58
N ASN A 110 -1.52 17.92 -23.44
CA ASN A 110 -1.13 19.32 -23.21
C ASN A 110 -1.84 19.90 -21.96
N ARG A 111 -3.10 19.56 -21.73
CA ARG A 111 -3.82 19.95 -20.52
C ARG A 111 -3.16 19.37 -19.27
N ILE A 112 -2.78 18.09 -19.29
CA ILE A 112 -2.07 17.44 -18.19
C ILE A 112 -0.71 18.12 -17.94
N ARG A 113 0.05 18.46 -19.00
CA ARG A 113 1.32 19.21 -18.87
C ARG A 113 1.15 20.57 -18.22
N VAL A 114 0.11 21.32 -18.63
CA VAL A 114 -0.23 22.60 -18.01
C VAL A 114 -0.53 22.42 -16.52
N MET A 115 -1.21 21.34 -16.14
CA MET A 115 -1.51 21.01 -14.74
C MET A 115 -0.28 20.63 -13.91
N CYS A 116 0.83 20.27 -14.53
CA CYS A 116 2.08 19.92 -13.85
C CYS A 116 3.12 21.05 -13.86
N ARG A 117 2.75 22.28 -14.24
CA ARG A 117 3.70 23.40 -14.23
C ARG A 117 4.18 23.69 -12.80
N PRO A 118 5.46 24.05 -12.59
CA PRO A 118 6.50 24.27 -13.61
C PRO A 118 7.31 23.02 -13.99
N GLU A 119 6.98 21.83 -13.48
CA GLU A 119 7.80 20.62 -13.59
C GLU A 119 7.87 20.06 -15.02
N LEU A 120 6.81 20.22 -15.83
CA LEU A 120 6.76 19.72 -17.21
C LEU A 120 6.96 20.82 -18.26
N ASP A 121 7.81 20.54 -19.23
CA ASP A 121 7.97 21.34 -20.45
C ASP A 121 6.92 20.94 -21.48
N ILE A 122 6.06 21.90 -21.83
CA ILE A 122 4.96 21.72 -22.78
C ILE A 122 5.46 21.63 -24.23
N THR A 123 6.63 22.19 -24.52
CA THR A 123 7.21 22.21 -25.87
C THR A 123 7.93 20.91 -26.21
N GLU A 124 8.50 20.23 -25.21
CA GLU A 124 9.24 19.00 -25.42
C GLU A 124 8.31 17.78 -25.55
N ARG A 125 8.53 16.95 -26.57
CA ARG A 125 7.67 15.81 -26.94
C ARG A 125 8.45 14.50 -27.13
N ARG A 126 9.77 14.52 -27.01
CA ARG A 126 10.66 13.41 -27.43
C ARG A 126 11.35 12.70 -26.28
N VAL A 127 11.38 13.30 -25.10
CA VAL A 127 11.95 12.69 -23.88
C VAL A 127 10.86 12.41 -22.86
N PRO A 128 11.01 11.34 -22.04
CA PRO A 128 10.15 11.12 -20.89
C PRO A 128 10.18 12.32 -19.94
N GLN A 129 9.03 12.61 -19.31
CA GLN A 129 8.89 13.68 -18.33
C GLN A 129 8.07 13.19 -17.13
N ASP A 130 8.50 13.54 -15.92
CA ASP A 130 7.81 13.27 -14.67
C ASP A 130 7.39 14.59 -14.03
N GLY A 131 6.21 14.60 -13.38
CA GLY A 131 5.81 15.71 -12.55
C GLY A 131 4.66 15.40 -11.62
N ARG A 132 4.09 16.44 -11.02
CA ARG A 132 3.05 16.32 -10.01
C ARG A 132 1.89 17.27 -10.26
N ILE A 133 0.69 16.81 -9.93
CA ILE A 133 -0.53 17.62 -9.89
C ILE A 133 -1.08 17.52 -8.47
N THR A 134 -1.18 18.65 -7.77
CA THR A 134 -1.90 18.70 -6.49
C THR A 134 -3.36 19.03 -6.75
N ILE A 135 -4.25 18.18 -6.27
CA ILE A 135 -5.68 18.38 -6.42
C ILE A 135 -6.34 18.47 -5.04
N ARG A 136 -7.43 19.23 -4.98
CA ARG A 136 -8.30 19.31 -3.81
C ARG A 136 -9.61 18.61 -4.11
N ARG A 137 -9.88 17.56 -3.34
CA ARG A 137 -11.05 16.70 -3.46
C ARG A 137 -12.01 16.95 -2.31
N ARG A 138 -13.32 16.98 -2.59
CA ARG A 138 -14.34 16.87 -1.53
C ARG A 138 -14.49 15.41 -1.11
N ALA A 139 -14.45 15.14 0.19
CA ALA A 139 -14.75 13.85 0.79
C ALA A 139 -15.71 14.09 1.96
N GLY A 140 -17.02 13.99 1.69
CA GLY A 140 -18.05 14.44 2.63
C GLY A 140 -17.94 15.95 2.91
N ARG A 141 -17.88 16.34 4.19
CA ARG A 141 -17.71 17.75 4.60
C ARG A 141 -16.24 18.23 4.58
N ALA A 142 -15.27 17.32 4.48
CA ALA A 142 -13.85 17.65 4.49
C ALA A 142 -13.29 17.83 3.07
N ARG A 143 -12.29 18.70 2.93
CA ARG A 143 -11.47 18.82 1.72
C ARG A 143 -10.17 18.07 1.97
N LYS A 144 -9.85 17.09 1.13
CA LYS A 144 -8.58 16.38 1.16
C LYS A 144 -7.70 16.84 0.00
N LEU A 145 -6.44 17.12 0.30
CA LEU A 145 -5.41 17.29 -0.73
C LEU A 145 -4.95 15.89 -1.16
N VAL A 146 -4.82 15.69 -2.46
CA VAL A 146 -4.30 14.47 -3.07
C VAL A 146 -3.29 14.89 -4.12
N THR A 147 -2.15 14.21 -4.13
CA THR A 147 -1.12 14.44 -5.13
C THR A 147 -1.24 13.36 -6.20
N LEU A 148 -1.21 13.74 -7.48
CA LEU A 148 -1.08 12.82 -8.60
C LEU A 148 0.34 12.91 -9.14
N ARG A 149 1.08 11.79 -9.16
CA ARG A 149 2.35 11.73 -9.88
C ARG A 149 2.08 11.40 -11.34
N VAL A 150 2.54 12.26 -12.23
CA VAL A 150 2.36 12.15 -13.67
C VAL A 150 3.66 11.67 -14.31
N ALA A 151 3.58 10.66 -15.15
CA ALA A 151 4.67 10.23 -16.02
C ALA A 151 4.20 10.26 -17.47
N LEU A 152 4.94 10.97 -18.31
CA LEU A 152 4.74 11.05 -19.76
C LEU A 152 5.86 10.28 -20.47
N ASN A 153 5.49 9.37 -21.35
CA ASN A 153 6.44 8.56 -22.11
C ASN A 153 6.14 8.65 -23.61
N PRO A 154 6.98 9.36 -24.41
CA PRO A 154 6.83 9.42 -25.85
C PRO A 154 6.97 8.05 -26.52
N GLY A 155 6.08 7.76 -27.47
CA GLY A 155 6.06 6.54 -28.26
C GLY A 155 5.83 6.81 -29.75
N PRO A 156 5.79 5.76 -30.58
CA PRO A 156 5.69 5.90 -32.04
C PRO A 156 4.34 6.48 -32.52
N TYR A 157 3.29 6.41 -31.69
CA TYR A 157 1.93 6.81 -32.07
C TYR A 157 1.38 7.99 -31.25
N GLY A 158 2.17 8.55 -30.34
CA GLY A 158 1.77 9.59 -29.40
C GLY A 158 2.52 9.47 -28.08
N ILE A 159 2.05 10.17 -27.04
CA ILE A 159 2.64 10.14 -25.70
C ILE A 159 1.70 9.37 -24.79
N ASP A 160 2.22 8.32 -24.17
CA ASP A 160 1.51 7.62 -23.09
C ASP A 160 1.59 8.45 -21.82
N CYS A 161 0.51 8.47 -21.05
CA CYS A 161 0.44 9.17 -19.77
C CYS A 161 -0.05 8.24 -18.67
N VAL A 162 0.66 8.22 -17.55
CA VAL A 162 0.23 7.56 -16.32
C VAL A 162 0.10 8.59 -15.21
N LEU A 163 -1.05 8.64 -14.55
CA LEU A 163 -1.27 9.42 -13.33
C LEU A 163 -1.44 8.45 -12.16
N ARG A 164 -0.48 8.41 -11.25
CA ARG A 164 -0.56 7.65 -10.00
C ARG A 164 -1.18 8.49 -8.91
N VAL A 165 -2.20 7.95 -8.26
CA VAL A 165 -2.89 8.59 -7.14
C VAL A 165 -2.11 8.36 -5.85
N LEU A 166 -1.66 9.43 -5.21
CA LEU A 166 -0.99 9.42 -3.91
C LEU A 166 -1.94 10.01 -2.86
N ASP A 167 -2.66 9.15 -2.14
CA ASP A 167 -3.50 9.56 -1.01
C ASP A 167 -2.64 9.63 0.27
N GLU A 168 -2.15 10.83 0.58
CA GLU A 168 -1.30 11.12 1.73
C GLU A 168 -2.05 11.03 3.08
N THR A 169 -3.37 10.78 3.09
CA THR A 169 -4.17 10.87 4.33
C THR A 169 -4.43 9.53 5.02
N ASN A 170 -4.32 8.39 4.33
CA ASN A 170 -4.66 7.08 4.88
C ASN A 170 -3.39 6.32 5.32
N THR A 171 -2.93 6.51 6.57
CA THR A 171 -1.94 5.59 7.17
C THR A 171 -2.71 4.41 7.74
N PHE A 172 -2.36 3.20 7.33
CA PHE A 172 -2.83 2.02 8.03
C PHE A 172 -2.17 1.97 9.40
N ARG A 173 -2.95 1.78 10.47
CA ARG A 173 -2.35 1.38 11.74
C ARG A 173 -1.67 0.04 11.54
N LEU A 174 -0.66 -0.26 12.35
CA LEU A 174 0.03 -1.55 12.25
C LEU A 174 -0.94 -2.73 12.41
N SER A 175 -1.96 -2.59 13.26
CA SER A 175 -3.05 -3.56 13.44
C SER A 175 -3.87 -3.82 12.17
N ASP A 176 -3.97 -2.83 11.29
CA ASP A 176 -4.91 -2.84 10.16
C ASP A 176 -4.29 -3.45 8.89
N ILE A 177 -2.99 -3.78 8.91
CA ILE A 177 -2.30 -4.36 7.75
C ILE A 177 -2.80 -5.77 7.41
N GLY A 178 -3.43 -6.45 8.37
CA GLY A 178 -4.07 -7.76 8.17
C GLY A 178 -3.24 -8.97 8.61
N LEU A 179 -2.20 -8.77 9.44
CA LEU A 179 -1.52 -9.88 10.10
C LEU A 179 -2.47 -10.57 11.09
N ARG A 180 -2.39 -11.91 11.17
CA ARG A 180 -3.09 -12.67 12.21
C ARG A 180 -2.45 -12.42 13.57
N ALA A 181 -3.23 -12.51 14.64
CA ALA A 181 -2.79 -12.22 16.01
C ALA A 181 -1.43 -12.86 16.38
N SER A 182 -1.26 -14.17 16.13
CA SER A 182 -0.02 -14.88 16.46
C SER A 182 1.21 -14.44 15.65
N ALA A 183 1.01 -14.01 14.41
CA ALA A 183 2.08 -13.45 13.57
C ALA A 183 2.32 -11.98 13.91
N PHE A 184 1.26 -11.23 14.23
CA PHE A 184 1.30 -9.83 14.61
C PHE A 184 2.10 -9.63 15.91
N GLU A 185 1.90 -10.46 16.93
CA GLU A 185 2.68 -10.40 18.18
C GLU A 185 4.18 -10.56 17.93
N LYS A 186 4.56 -11.59 17.16
CA LYS A 186 5.96 -11.83 16.78
C LYS A 186 6.52 -10.66 15.97
N PHE A 187 5.76 -10.18 14.99
CA PHE A 187 6.14 -9.04 14.15
C PHE A 187 6.35 -7.77 14.98
N ASN A 188 5.41 -7.44 15.87
CA ASN A 188 5.48 -6.28 16.75
C ASN A 188 6.70 -6.34 17.67
N ASN A 189 7.04 -7.52 18.19
CA ASN A 189 8.25 -7.71 18.99
C ASN A 189 9.53 -7.49 18.16
N LEU A 190 9.57 -7.98 16.91
CA LEU A 190 10.73 -7.83 16.03
C LEU A 190 10.99 -6.36 15.67
N ILE A 191 9.96 -5.61 15.29
CA ILE A 191 10.11 -4.19 14.92
C ILE A 191 10.37 -3.27 16.12
N ARG A 192 10.23 -3.77 17.36
CA ARG A 192 10.57 -3.04 18.60
C ARG A 192 11.92 -3.50 19.17
N SER A 193 12.68 -4.28 18.41
CA SER A 193 14.04 -4.68 18.81
C SER A 193 14.95 -3.45 18.85
N PRO A 194 15.89 -3.36 19.81
CA PRO A 194 16.80 -2.23 19.92
C PRO A 194 17.75 -2.12 18.73
N GLN A 195 18.10 -3.25 18.12
CA GLN A 195 18.93 -3.29 16.93
C GLN A 195 18.61 -4.51 16.07
N GLY A 196 19.04 -4.46 14.81
CA GLY A 196 18.96 -5.57 13.86
C GLY A 196 18.27 -5.20 12.57
N LEU A 197 18.36 -6.08 11.58
CA LEU A 197 17.84 -5.91 10.22
C LEU A 197 16.50 -6.64 10.10
N PHE A 198 15.42 -5.89 9.85
CA PHE A 198 14.11 -6.43 9.50
C PHE A 198 13.77 -6.10 8.04
N LEU A 199 13.35 -7.12 7.29
CA LEU A 199 13.09 -6.98 5.87
C LEU A 199 11.63 -7.22 5.53
N VAL A 200 11.04 -6.36 4.71
CA VAL A 200 9.74 -6.59 4.07
C VAL A 200 9.96 -6.95 2.61
N THR A 201 9.44 -8.08 2.15
CA THR A 201 9.68 -8.57 0.79
C THR A 201 8.42 -8.89 0.00
N GLY A 202 8.54 -8.76 -1.31
CA GLY A 202 7.49 -9.04 -2.29
C GLY A 202 7.64 -8.23 -3.58
N PRO A 203 6.85 -8.55 -4.61
CA PRO A 203 6.88 -7.86 -5.89
C PRO A 203 6.36 -6.42 -5.77
N THR A 204 6.42 -5.69 -6.86
CA THR A 204 5.78 -4.37 -6.96
C THR A 204 4.28 -4.48 -6.69
N GLY A 205 3.73 -3.53 -5.93
CA GLY A 205 2.30 -3.53 -5.59
C GLY A 205 1.88 -4.53 -4.51
N SER A 206 2.81 -5.23 -3.84
CA SER A 206 2.48 -6.13 -2.72
C SER A 206 2.21 -5.41 -1.40
N GLY A 207 2.27 -4.07 -1.37
CA GLY A 207 2.01 -3.25 -0.18
C GLY A 207 3.23 -2.98 0.73
N LYS A 208 4.47 -3.22 0.28
CA LYS A 208 5.67 -3.12 1.14
C LYS A 208 5.81 -1.75 1.78
N SER A 209 5.66 -0.70 0.99
CA SER A 209 5.71 0.69 1.46
C SER A 209 4.61 0.98 2.47
N THR A 210 3.40 0.42 2.28
CA THR A 210 2.30 0.53 3.24
C THR A 210 2.69 -0.08 4.58
N THR A 211 3.25 -1.29 4.58
CA THR A 211 3.75 -1.93 5.80
C THR A 211 4.88 -1.12 6.44
N MET A 212 5.87 -0.65 5.67
CA MET A 212 6.96 0.19 6.18
C MET A 212 6.43 1.46 6.83
N TYR A 213 5.49 2.14 6.20
CA TYR A 213 4.87 3.36 6.73
C TYR A 213 4.02 3.11 7.96
N SER A 214 3.36 1.95 8.07
CA SER A 214 2.71 1.53 9.31
C SER A 214 3.72 1.32 10.45
N ILE A 215 4.90 0.74 10.16
CA ILE A 215 5.98 0.59 11.15
C ILE A 215 6.50 1.97 11.57
N ILE A 216 6.78 2.88 10.62
CA ILE A 216 7.18 4.25 10.93
C ILE A 216 6.16 4.90 11.86
N SER A 217 4.86 4.84 11.51
CA SER A 217 3.80 5.45 12.31
C SER A 217 3.69 4.87 13.72
N GLU A 218 3.95 3.58 13.90
CA GLU A 218 3.91 2.90 15.20
C GLU A 218 5.12 3.27 16.08
N LEU A 219 6.30 3.41 15.48
CA LEU A 219 7.56 3.66 16.20
C LEU A 219 7.89 5.14 16.35
N ASN A 220 7.17 6.03 15.66
CA ASN A 220 7.34 7.48 15.70
C ASN A 220 6.86 8.06 17.04
N THR A 221 7.68 7.86 18.06
CA THR A 221 7.54 8.43 19.40
C THR A 221 8.63 9.47 19.63
N HIS A 222 8.48 10.31 20.66
CA HIS A 222 9.53 11.28 21.04
C HIS A 222 10.83 10.64 21.51
N GLU A 223 10.82 9.34 21.81
CA GLU A 223 11.98 8.58 22.29
C GLU A 223 12.87 8.08 21.15
N ASN A 224 12.34 7.98 19.92
CA ASN A 224 13.05 7.42 18.77
C ASN A 224 13.36 8.49 17.73
N LYS A 225 14.63 8.65 17.37
CA LYS A 225 15.05 9.38 16.18
C LYS A 225 14.99 8.47 14.95
N ILE A 226 13.95 8.67 14.14
CA ILE A 226 13.75 7.94 12.88
C ILE A 226 14.34 8.72 11.71
N MET A 227 15.16 8.06 10.89
CA MET A 227 15.67 8.58 9.63
C MET A 227 15.33 7.65 8.47
N SER A 228 14.83 8.18 7.36
CA SER A 228 14.54 7.38 6.15
C SER A 228 15.23 7.92 4.91
N VAL A 229 15.58 7.02 4.00
CA VAL A 229 15.96 7.33 2.62
C VAL A 229 15.07 6.55 1.65
N GLU A 230 14.45 7.23 0.69
CA GLU A 230 13.40 6.68 -0.18
C GLU A 230 13.51 7.18 -1.63
N ASP A 231 12.92 6.46 -2.60
CA ASP A 231 12.98 6.78 -4.04
C ASP A 231 11.61 6.56 -4.74
N PRO A 232 10.70 7.55 -4.74
CA PRO A 232 10.72 8.80 -3.97
C PRO A 232 10.11 8.64 -2.56
N VAL A 233 10.06 9.73 -1.80
CA VAL A 233 9.21 9.81 -0.61
C VAL A 233 7.74 9.91 -1.08
N GLU A 234 6.94 8.88 -0.81
CA GLU A 234 5.53 8.82 -1.22
C GLU A 234 4.61 9.55 -0.23
N ARG A 235 5.05 9.68 1.03
CA ARG A 235 4.32 10.40 2.08
C ARG A 235 5.27 10.94 3.16
N THR A 236 4.95 12.13 3.68
CA THR A 236 5.67 12.73 4.82
C THR A 236 5.07 12.34 6.18
N PHE A 237 5.93 12.07 7.15
CA PHE A 237 5.60 11.80 8.56
C PHE A 237 6.19 12.91 9.45
N PRO A 238 5.35 13.68 10.16
CA PRO A 238 5.84 14.64 11.16
C PRO A 238 6.71 13.92 12.21
N GLY A 239 7.84 14.52 12.58
CA GLY A 239 8.80 13.92 13.52
C GLY A 239 9.80 12.94 12.90
N VAL A 240 9.66 12.60 11.62
CA VAL A 240 10.57 11.68 10.92
C VAL A 240 11.47 12.42 9.94
N ASN A 241 12.78 12.17 10.00
CA ASN A 241 13.74 12.76 9.08
C ASN A 241 13.80 11.97 7.76
N GLN A 242 12.91 12.27 6.83
CA GLN A 242 12.87 11.61 5.53
C GLN A 242 13.78 12.31 4.51
N ARG A 243 14.47 11.52 3.70
CA ARG A 243 15.30 11.96 2.57
C ARG A 243 14.83 11.25 1.31
N GLN A 244 14.75 12.01 0.23
CA GLN A 244 14.56 11.43 -1.09
C GLN A 244 15.91 11.24 -1.76
N ILE A 245 16.10 10.13 -2.47
CA ILE A 245 17.27 9.92 -3.34
C ILE A 245 17.42 11.09 -4.31
N SER A 246 18.67 11.49 -4.54
CA SER A 246 19.06 12.52 -5.50
C SER A 246 20.08 11.97 -6.48
N SER A 247 20.29 12.66 -7.60
CA SER A 247 21.33 12.28 -8.57
C SER A 247 22.76 12.33 -7.99
N SER A 248 22.97 13.05 -6.88
CA SER A 248 24.26 13.22 -6.23
C SER A 248 24.54 12.27 -5.06
N MET A 249 23.50 11.60 -4.51
CA MET A 249 23.65 10.75 -3.33
C MET A 249 22.85 9.47 -3.47
N SER A 250 23.54 8.33 -3.34
CA SER A 250 22.95 6.99 -3.35
C SER A 250 22.28 6.65 -2.01
N PHE A 251 21.56 5.53 -1.97
CA PHE A 251 21.03 4.97 -0.72
C PHE A 251 22.14 4.76 0.32
N ALA A 252 23.27 4.17 -0.10
CA ALA A 252 24.41 3.94 0.77
C ALA A 252 24.98 5.25 1.34
N ASP A 253 25.08 6.32 0.55
CA ASP A 253 25.60 7.61 1.01
C ASP A 253 24.72 8.24 2.09
N TYR A 254 23.39 8.17 1.92
CA TYR A 254 22.46 8.62 2.96
C TYR A 254 22.61 7.80 4.24
N VAL A 255 22.69 6.48 4.15
CA VAL A 255 22.87 5.62 5.34
C VAL A 255 24.19 5.95 6.05
N ARG A 256 25.30 6.16 5.32
CA ARG A 256 26.57 6.64 5.91
C ARG A 256 26.39 7.95 6.65
N SER A 257 25.61 8.86 6.08
CA SER A 257 25.31 10.15 6.72
C SER A 257 24.45 9.97 7.96
N PHE A 258 23.46 9.08 7.93
CA PHE A 258 22.58 8.80 9.06
C PHE A 258 23.35 8.28 10.26
N LEU A 259 24.34 7.40 10.07
CA LEU A 259 25.19 6.91 11.16
C LEU A 259 25.97 8.00 11.92
N ARG A 260 26.08 9.21 11.38
CA ARG A 260 26.67 10.39 12.05
C ARG A 260 25.62 11.36 12.62
N GLN A 261 24.36 10.94 12.62
CA GLN A 261 23.23 11.72 13.09
C GLN A 261 22.59 11.08 14.33
N ASP A 262 23.22 10.07 14.94
CA ASP A 262 22.70 9.43 16.16
C ASP A 262 21.24 8.92 16.02
N PRO A 263 20.89 8.15 14.96
CA PRO A 263 19.55 7.63 14.78
C PRO A 263 19.32 6.40 15.67
N ASP A 264 18.09 6.16 16.09
CA ASP A 264 17.70 4.88 16.71
C ASP A 264 17.25 3.89 15.62
N ILE A 265 16.51 4.41 14.62
CA ILE A 265 15.87 3.60 13.58
C ILE A 265 16.18 4.18 12.21
N ILE A 266 16.67 3.31 11.31
CA ILE A 266 17.00 3.65 9.93
C ILE A 266 16.06 2.90 8.98
N PHE A 267 15.31 3.65 8.18
CA PHE A 267 14.51 3.11 7.09
C PHE A 267 15.23 3.30 5.75
N ILE A 268 15.37 2.21 5.00
CA ILE A 268 15.95 2.22 3.66
C ILE A 268 14.84 1.75 2.72
N GLY A 269 14.40 2.60 1.79
CA GLY A 269 13.29 2.33 0.89
C GLY A 269 13.39 0.95 0.24
N GLU A 270 14.58 0.59 -0.23
CA GLU A 270 14.90 -0.74 -0.74
C GLU A 270 16.41 -0.99 -0.81
N ILE A 271 16.81 -2.26 -0.79
CA ILE A 271 18.18 -2.70 -1.02
C ILE A 271 18.28 -3.26 -2.45
N ARG A 272 18.87 -2.49 -3.37
CA ARG A 272 19.05 -2.88 -4.79
C ARG A 272 20.43 -3.44 -5.09
N ASP A 273 21.45 -2.92 -4.42
CA ASP A 273 22.86 -3.17 -4.69
C ASP A 273 23.61 -3.65 -3.44
N GLY A 274 24.84 -4.14 -3.65
CA GLY A 274 25.69 -4.70 -2.60
C GLY A 274 26.19 -3.68 -1.59
N GLU A 275 26.46 -2.46 -2.04
CA GLU A 275 26.94 -1.38 -1.16
C GLU A 275 25.87 -0.99 -0.13
N THR A 276 24.63 -0.82 -0.59
CA THR A 276 23.46 -0.56 0.25
C THR A 276 23.16 -1.74 1.18
N ALA A 277 23.28 -2.97 0.66
CA ALA A 277 23.08 -4.18 1.47
C ALA A 277 24.12 -4.26 2.61
N GLU A 278 25.39 -4.09 2.30
CA GLU A 278 26.48 -4.17 3.27
C GLU A 278 26.31 -3.12 4.37
N ILE A 279 26.05 -1.85 4.01
CA ILE A 279 25.90 -0.80 5.02
C ILE A 279 24.63 -0.97 5.87
N ALA A 280 23.53 -1.45 5.30
CA ALA A 280 22.31 -1.76 6.05
C ALA A 280 22.58 -2.84 7.10
N THR A 281 23.25 -3.93 6.71
CA THR A 281 23.62 -5.03 7.60
C THR A 281 24.62 -4.59 8.68
N ARG A 282 25.60 -3.75 8.34
CA ARG A 282 26.53 -3.18 9.33
C ARG A 282 25.85 -2.24 10.32
N ALA A 283 24.99 -1.33 9.84
CA ALA A 283 24.24 -0.43 10.69
C ALA A 283 23.38 -1.21 11.71
N ALA A 284 22.73 -2.29 11.24
CA ALA A 284 21.97 -3.20 12.07
C ALA A 284 22.82 -3.90 13.15
N GLN A 285 24.06 -4.27 12.82
CA GLN A 285 25.00 -4.88 13.75
C GLN A 285 25.53 -3.87 14.79
N THR A 286 25.65 -2.59 14.42
CA THR A 286 26.20 -1.53 15.26
C THR A 286 25.16 -0.78 16.08
N GLY A 287 24.10 -1.44 16.53
CA GLY A 287 23.16 -0.86 17.49
C GLY A 287 21.94 -0.14 16.93
N HIS A 288 21.65 -0.25 15.64
CA HIS A 288 20.49 0.41 15.03
C HIS A 288 19.43 -0.61 14.63
N LEU A 289 18.15 -0.27 14.77
CA LEU A 289 17.10 -1.00 14.07
C LEU A 289 17.07 -0.53 12.62
N VAL A 290 17.29 -1.44 11.68
CA VAL A 290 17.24 -1.16 10.24
C VAL A 290 16.05 -1.87 9.64
N VAL A 291 15.17 -1.11 9.01
CA VAL A 291 14.00 -1.65 8.28
C VAL A 291 14.16 -1.34 6.80
N SER A 292 14.07 -2.36 5.96
CA SER A 292 14.18 -2.16 4.51
C SER A 292 13.31 -3.12 3.71
N THR A 293 13.28 -2.92 2.39
CA THR A 293 12.58 -3.81 1.48
C THR A 293 13.51 -4.53 0.51
N LEU A 294 13.07 -5.74 0.13
CA LEU A 294 13.67 -6.53 -0.94
C LEU A 294 12.60 -7.01 -1.93
N HIS A 295 13.07 -7.42 -3.09
CA HIS A 295 12.25 -8.06 -4.12
C HIS A 295 12.58 -9.55 -4.20
N THR A 296 12.06 -10.32 -3.26
CA THR A 296 12.09 -11.80 -3.30
C THR A 296 10.69 -12.39 -3.35
N ASN A 297 10.62 -13.62 -3.86
CA ASN A 297 9.34 -14.30 -4.02
C ASN A 297 8.79 -14.76 -2.66
N ASP A 298 9.67 -15.20 -1.76
CA ASP A 298 9.34 -15.65 -0.41
C ASP A 298 10.30 -15.09 0.64
N ALA A 299 10.00 -15.35 1.92
CA ALA A 299 10.72 -14.75 3.04
C ALA A 299 12.14 -15.31 3.19
N THR A 300 12.33 -16.62 3.05
CA THR A 300 13.62 -17.28 3.20
C THR A 300 14.63 -16.92 2.11
N SER A 301 14.16 -16.70 0.87
CA SER A 301 14.99 -16.27 -0.26
C SER A 301 15.68 -14.91 -0.03
N ALA A 302 15.22 -14.12 0.93
CA ALA A 302 15.89 -12.86 1.29
C ALA A 302 17.32 -13.09 1.80
N VAL A 303 17.59 -14.21 2.49
CA VAL A 303 18.94 -14.57 2.95
C VAL A 303 19.86 -14.77 1.75
N SER A 304 19.48 -15.65 0.81
CA SER A 304 20.26 -15.87 -0.41
C SER A 304 20.36 -14.62 -1.28
N ARG A 305 19.34 -13.75 -1.26
CA ARG A 305 19.41 -12.45 -1.94
C ARG A 305 20.50 -11.54 -1.36
N LEU A 306 20.59 -11.42 -0.03
CA LEU A 306 21.67 -10.67 0.62
C LEU A 306 23.05 -11.25 0.27
N VAL A 307 23.20 -12.58 0.30
CA VAL A 307 24.44 -13.25 -0.13
C VAL A 307 24.76 -12.93 -1.60
N SER A 308 23.77 -12.97 -2.49
CA SER A 308 23.97 -12.64 -3.92
C SER A 308 24.36 -11.19 -4.17
N LEU A 309 24.02 -10.29 -3.23
CA LEU A 309 24.42 -8.89 -3.23
C LEU A 309 25.82 -8.68 -2.63
N GLY A 310 26.49 -9.75 -2.17
CA GLY A 310 27.84 -9.68 -1.63
C GLY A 310 27.92 -9.49 -0.11
N VAL A 311 26.80 -9.63 0.61
CA VAL A 311 26.83 -9.59 2.08
C VAL A 311 27.31 -10.94 2.62
N GLU A 312 28.35 -10.89 3.45
CA GLU A 312 28.92 -12.08 4.09
C GLU A 312 27.93 -12.74 5.05
N ARG A 313 27.89 -14.08 5.06
CA ARG A 313 26.91 -14.85 5.85
C ARG A 313 26.96 -14.55 7.35
N TYR A 314 28.14 -14.30 7.90
CA TYR A 314 28.30 -13.95 9.32
C TYR A 314 27.69 -12.57 9.65
N LEU A 315 27.70 -11.63 8.70
CA LEU A 315 27.04 -10.33 8.89
C LEU A 315 25.52 -10.50 8.82
N ILE A 316 25.02 -11.33 7.90
CA ILE A 316 23.59 -11.63 7.80
C ILE A 316 23.11 -12.28 9.09
N GLU A 317 23.79 -13.35 9.53
CA GLU A 317 23.43 -14.11 10.72
C GLU A 317 23.36 -13.24 11.98
N SER A 318 24.37 -12.40 12.20
CA SER A 318 24.48 -11.58 13.41
C SER A 318 23.58 -10.34 13.41
N SER A 319 22.95 -9.99 12.28
CA SER A 319 22.13 -8.79 12.16
C SER A 319 20.66 -9.05 11.87
N ILE A 320 20.31 -10.10 11.12
CA ILE A 320 18.94 -10.31 10.64
C ILE A 320 18.01 -10.76 11.79
N LEU A 321 16.90 -10.05 11.94
CA LEU A 321 15.85 -10.36 12.92
C LEU A 321 14.78 -11.27 12.32
N GLY A 322 14.37 -10.93 11.10
CA GLY A 322 13.29 -11.60 10.41
C GLY A 322 12.95 -10.97 9.07
N VAL A 323 12.11 -11.67 8.32
CA VAL A 323 11.65 -11.26 7.01
C VAL A 323 10.14 -11.46 6.91
N LEU A 324 9.42 -10.41 6.55
CA LEU A 324 8.01 -10.45 6.24
C LEU A 324 7.81 -10.48 4.72
N ALA A 325 7.49 -11.65 4.17
CA ALA A 325 7.01 -11.73 2.80
C ALA A 325 5.52 -11.43 2.75
N GLN A 326 5.09 -10.65 1.75
CA GLN A 326 3.69 -10.26 1.61
C GLN A 326 3.20 -10.22 0.16
N ARG A 327 1.89 -10.39 0.01
CA ARG A 327 1.13 -10.18 -1.24
C ARG A 327 -0.23 -9.56 -0.91
N LEU A 328 -0.88 -8.98 -1.92
CA LEU A 328 -2.24 -8.47 -1.81
C LEU A 328 -3.18 -9.28 -2.70
N LEU A 329 -4.19 -9.90 -2.08
CA LEU A 329 -5.31 -10.53 -2.75
C LEU A 329 -6.49 -9.56 -2.81
N ARG A 330 -7.34 -9.69 -3.82
CA ARG A 330 -8.60 -8.92 -3.88
C ARG A 330 -9.63 -9.52 -2.93
N LYS A 331 -10.41 -8.65 -2.28
CA LYS A 331 -11.51 -9.04 -1.39
C LYS A 331 -12.77 -9.32 -2.20
N VAL A 332 -13.51 -10.38 -1.86
CA VAL A 332 -14.83 -10.64 -2.45
C VAL A 332 -15.76 -9.47 -2.15
N CYS A 333 -16.53 -9.03 -3.16
CA CYS A 333 -17.53 -8.00 -2.96
C CYS A 333 -18.74 -8.56 -2.19
N LEU A 334 -18.96 -8.05 -0.96
CA LEU A 334 -20.06 -8.48 -0.09
C LEU A 334 -21.45 -8.16 -0.63
N ASN A 335 -21.58 -7.15 -1.52
CA ASN A 335 -22.88 -6.75 -2.09
C ASN A 335 -23.41 -7.68 -3.19
N CYS A 336 -22.56 -8.56 -3.74
CA CYS A 336 -22.93 -9.46 -4.82
C CYS A 336 -22.34 -10.85 -4.62
N ILE A 337 -22.20 -11.24 -3.36
CA ILE A 337 -21.61 -12.52 -2.98
C ILE A 337 -22.58 -13.64 -3.29
N ASP A 338 -22.05 -14.73 -3.85
CA ASP A 338 -22.81 -15.94 -4.13
C ASP A 338 -21.92 -17.18 -3.94
N GLU A 339 -22.56 -18.31 -3.66
CA GLU A 339 -21.87 -19.59 -3.58
C GLU A 339 -21.43 -20.04 -4.97
N TYR A 340 -20.25 -20.65 -5.04
CA TYR A 340 -19.77 -21.28 -6.26
C TYR A 340 -19.01 -22.56 -5.98
N GLN A 341 -18.81 -23.33 -7.04
CA GLN A 341 -17.91 -24.47 -7.03
C GLN A 341 -16.66 -24.10 -7.83
N PRO A 342 -15.46 -24.09 -7.20
CA PRO A 342 -14.22 -23.85 -7.91
C PRO A 342 -13.99 -24.91 -9.00
N GLU A 343 -13.26 -24.52 -10.04
CA GLU A 343 -12.82 -25.44 -11.08
C GLU A 343 -12.11 -26.67 -10.47
N GLU A 344 -12.20 -27.82 -11.15
CA GLU A 344 -11.67 -29.09 -10.64
C GLU A 344 -10.18 -29.02 -10.27
N ARG A 345 -9.38 -28.26 -11.04
CA ARG A 345 -7.96 -28.05 -10.74
C ARG A 345 -7.71 -27.41 -9.37
N TYR A 346 -8.58 -26.48 -8.96
CA TYR A 346 -8.46 -25.77 -7.69
C TYR A 346 -8.89 -26.65 -6.52
N ARG A 347 -9.95 -27.44 -6.70
CA ARG A 347 -10.39 -28.43 -5.71
C ARG A 347 -9.34 -29.51 -5.46
N LYS A 348 -8.79 -30.10 -6.53
CA LYS A 348 -7.68 -31.08 -6.43
C LYS A 348 -6.46 -30.51 -5.73
N PHE A 349 -6.16 -29.23 -5.96
CA PHE A 349 -5.08 -28.56 -5.25
C PHE A 349 -5.36 -28.46 -3.75
N LEU A 350 -6.55 -28.00 -3.36
CA LEU A 350 -6.96 -27.87 -1.96
C LEU A 350 -6.96 -29.23 -1.23
N GLU A 351 -7.46 -30.27 -1.88
CA GLU A 351 -7.39 -31.66 -1.39
C GLU A 351 -5.93 -32.12 -1.20
N ALA A 352 -5.05 -31.81 -2.15
CA ALA A 352 -3.64 -32.21 -2.08
C ALA A 352 -2.85 -31.52 -0.97
N VAL A 353 -3.24 -30.31 -0.56
CA VAL A 353 -2.69 -29.61 0.61
C VAL A 353 -3.40 -29.99 1.92
N GLY A 354 -4.34 -30.95 1.88
CA GLY A 354 -5.08 -31.42 3.05
C GLY A 354 -6.12 -30.44 3.56
N CYS A 355 -6.58 -29.48 2.75
CA CYS A 355 -7.57 -28.50 3.14
C CYS A 355 -8.96 -28.87 2.59
N SER A 356 -9.92 -29.10 3.49
CA SER A 356 -11.32 -29.30 3.15
C SER A 356 -12.10 -28.01 3.43
N ILE A 357 -12.46 -27.28 2.38
CA ILE A 357 -13.30 -26.08 2.46
C ILE A 357 -14.72 -26.47 2.04
N SER A 358 -15.69 -26.27 2.93
CA SER A 358 -17.09 -26.65 2.70
C SER A 358 -17.84 -25.69 1.79
N THR A 359 -17.46 -24.40 1.80
CA THR A 359 -18.20 -23.33 1.15
C THR A 359 -17.21 -22.39 0.47
N PHE A 360 -17.45 -22.11 -0.80
CA PHE A 360 -16.67 -21.12 -1.54
C PHE A 360 -17.59 -19.99 -1.97
N LEU A 361 -17.17 -18.76 -1.70
CA LEU A 361 -17.90 -17.55 -2.08
C LEU A 361 -17.14 -16.76 -3.13
N ARG A 362 -17.86 -16.23 -4.12
CA ARG A 362 -17.33 -15.30 -5.12
C ARG A 362 -18.28 -14.12 -5.28
N GLY A 363 -17.77 -13.00 -5.77
CA GLY A 363 -18.63 -11.90 -6.20
C GLY A 363 -19.10 -12.14 -7.64
N MET A 364 -20.40 -12.04 -7.88
CA MET A 364 -21.01 -12.18 -9.20
C MET A 364 -20.82 -10.94 -10.08
N GLY A 365 -20.49 -9.80 -9.46
CA GLY A 365 -20.40 -8.50 -10.12
C GLY A 365 -21.68 -7.70 -9.90
N CYS A 366 -21.53 -6.46 -9.44
CA CYS A 366 -22.60 -5.48 -9.29
C CYS A 366 -22.04 -4.07 -9.49
N GLU A 367 -22.91 -3.06 -9.44
CA GLU A 367 -22.50 -1.65 -9.57
C GLU A 367 -21.47 -1.23 -8.50
N GLN A 368 -21.56 -1.78 -7.28
CA GLN A 368 -20.65 -1.44 -6.18
C GLN A 368 -19.22 -1.94 -6.37
N CYS A 369 -19.00 -2.94 -7.23
CA CYS A 369 -17.69 -3.46 -7.57
C CYS A 369 -17.39 -3.34 -9.06
N ASP A 370 -18.17 -2.54 -9.78
CA ASP A 370 -18.03 -2.31 -11.22
C ASP A 370 -18.01 -3.61 -12.04
N GLY A 371 -18.84 -4.57 -11.65
CA GLY A 371 -18.96 -5.88 -12.31
C GLY A 371 -17.76 -6.81 -12.10
N THR A 372 -16.75 -6.42 -11.31
CA THR A 372 -15.53 -7.23 -11.14
C THR A 372 -15.73 -8.42 -10.19
N GLY A 373 -16.70 -8.34 -9.28
CA GLY A 373 -16.89 -9.29 -8.18
C GLY A 373 -15.95 -9.06 -6.99
N TYR A 374 -15.06 -8.07 -7.04
CA TYR A 374 -14.10 -7.76 -5.98
C TYR A 374 -14.15 -6.30 -5.57
N ARG A 375 -13.90 -6.00 -4.29
CA ARG A 375 -13.80 -4.62 -3.82
C ARG A 375 -12.82 -4.51 -2.66
N GLY A 376 -11.71 -3.82 -2.90
CA GLY A 376 -10.63 -3.67 -1.95
C GLY A 376 -9.67 -4.87 -1.97
N ARG A 377 -8.64 -4.78 -1.13
CA ARG A 377 -7.57 -5.77 -1.02
C ARG A 377 -7.35 -6.21 0.41
N LEU A 378 -6.79 -7.40 0.58
CA LEU A 378 -6.32 -7.95 1.85
C LEU A 378 -4.88 -8.45 1.70
N GLY A 379 -4.09 -8.31 2.75
CA GLY A 379 -2.73 -8.86 2.80
C GLY A 379 -2.72 -10.34 3.12
N ILE A 380 -1.83 -11.08 2.48
CA ILE A 380 -1.39 -12.40 2.93
C ILE A 380 0.09 -12.34 3.28
N PHE A 381 0.48 -13.02 4.34
CA PHE A 381 1.78 -12.82 4.97
C PHE A 381 2.50 -14.14 5.29
N GLU A 382 3.82 -14.10 5.19
CA GLU A 382 4.74 -15.14 5.64
C GLU A 382 5.83 -14.47 6.46
N LEU A 383 5.78 -14.66 7.78
CA LEU A 383 6.73 -14.09 8.72
C LEU A 383 7.79 -15.12 9.07
N PHE A 384 8.98 -14.96 8.49
CA PHE A 384 10.17 -15.73 8.81
C PHE A 384 10.91 -15.07 9.97
N VAL A 385 10.98 -15.75 11.11
CA VAL A 385 11.70 -15.30 12.30
C VAL A 385 13.04 -16.01 12.37
N VAL A 386 14.12 -15.26 12.58
CA VAL A 386 15.48 -15.82 12.66
C VAL A 386 15.88 -16.03 14.12
N ASP A 387 15.96 -17.31 14.50
CA ASP A 387 16.44 -17.75 15.81
C ASP A 387 17.83 -18.42 15.71
N GLU A 388 18.40 -18.82 16.85
CA GLU A 388 19.74 -19.41 16.96
C GLU A 388 20.01 -20.59 16.00
N GLU A 389 19.01 -21.43 15.76
CA GLU A 389 19.18 -22.58 14.87
C GLU A 389 19.18 -22.15 13.41
N ILE A 390 18.31 -21.22 13.06
CA ILE A 390 18.31 -20.62 11.72
C ILE A 390 19.61 -19.84 11.48
N ARG A 391 20.15 -19.17 12.50
CA ARG A 391 21.46 -18.51 12.46
C ARG A 391 22.59 -19.49 12.11
N ASP A 392 22.68 -20.63 12.79
CA ASP A 392 23.65 -21.70 12.46
C ASP A 392 23.50 -22.17 11.00
N MET A 393 22.26 -22.37 10.54
CA MET A 393 21.98 -22.77 9.16
C MET A 393 22.45 -21.72 8.13
N ILE A 394 22.27 -20.42 8.43
CA ILE A 394 22.72 -19.31 7.57
C ILE A 394 24.25 -19.33 7.45
N ILE A 395 24.97 -19.44 8.57
CA ILE A 395 26.44 -19.50 8.61
C ILE A 395 26.96 -20.68 7.79
N ARG A 396 26.38 -21.87 8.00
CA ARG A 396 26.77 -23.11 7.32
C ARG A 396 26.45 -23.14 5.83
N GLY A 397 25.71 -22.14 5.34
CA GLY A 397 25.34 -22.05 3.94
C GLY A 397 24.29 -23.07 3.51
N VAL A 398 23.40 -23.43 4.43
CA VAL A 398 22.28 -24.32 4.17
C VAL A 398 21.35 -23.72 3.12
N SER A 399 20.72 -24.58 2.30
CA SER A 399 19.81 -24.14 1.23
C SER A 399 18.54 -23.47 1.78
N ASP A 400 18.00 -22.50 1.03
CA ASP A 400 16.76 -21.79 1.39
C ASP A 400 15.60 -22.77 1.64
N GLY A 401 15.53 -23.86 0.86
CA GLY A 401 14.48 -24.87 1.02
C GLY A 401 14.57 -25.64 2.34
N GLU A 402 15.78 -25.87 2.86
CA GLU A 402 15.98 -26.48 4.18
C GLU A 402 15.68 -25.50 5.31
N ILE A 403 16.17 -24.26 5.21
CA ILE A 403 15.84 -23.18 6.14
C ILE A 403 14.32 -23.00 6.22
N ARG A 404 13.63 -22.99 5.07
CA ARG A 404 12.18 -22.87 4.98
C ARG A 404 11.45 -24.04 5.65
N ARG A 405 11.84 -25.28 5.36
CA ARG A 405 11.26 -26.46 6.02
C ARG A 405 11.43 -26.37 7.53
N ARG A 406 12.60 -25.93 8.00
CA ARG A 406 12.84 -25.77 9.43
C ARG A 406 11.98 -24.67 10.05
N ALA A 407 11.87 -23.52 9.39
CA ALA A 407 11.01 -22.42 9.84
C ALA A 407 9.53 -22.84 9.89
N ILE A 408 9.04 -23.59 8.90
CA ILE A 408 7.67 -24.15 8.89
C ILE A 408 7.47 -25.10 10.08
N ALA A 409 8.43 -26.00 10.33
CA ALA A 409 8.38 -26.90 11.47
C ALA A 409 8.38 -26.16 12.83
N LYS A 410 8.87 -24.92 12.88
CA LYS A 410 8.84 -24.03 14.06
C LYS A 410 7.60 -23.11 14.09
N GLY A 411 6.64 -23.34 13.20
CA GLY A 411 5.35 -22.64 13.18
C GLY A 411 5.30 -21.42 12.26
N MET A 412 6.25 -21.24 11.34
CA MET A 412 6.10 -20.28 10.24
C MET A 412 4.97 -20.72 9.33
N LYS A 413 3.94 -19.87 9.19
CA LYS A 413 2.93 -20.04 8.15
C LYS A 413 3.44 -19.44 6.85
N THR A 414 3.23 -20.18 5.77
CA THR A 414 3.60 -19.76 4.43
C THR A 414 2.53 -18.87 3.79
N LEU A 415 2.89 -18.15 2.72
CA LEU A 415 1.93 -17.30 1.98
C LEU A 415 0.69 -18.07 1.50
N VAL A 416 0.90 -19.31 1.04
CA VAL A 416 -0.18 -20.19 0.56
C VAL A 416 -1.08 -20.64 1.71
N GLN A 417 -0.52 -20.95 2.87
CA GLN A 417 -1.31 -21.31 4.05
C GLN A 417 -2.18 -20.16 4.52
N ASP A 418 -1.60 -18.96 4.66
CA ASP A 418 -2.39 -17.79 5.06
C ASP A 418 -3.48 -17.48 4.02
N ALA A 419 -3.18 -17.58 2.72
CA ALA A 419 -4.18 -17.42 1.67
C ALA A 419 -5.32 -18.45 1.75
N ILE A 420 -5.02 -19.73 1.95
CA ILE A 420 -6.03 -20.78 2.16
C ILE A 420 -6.92 -20.44 3.34
N GLU A 421 -6.35 -19.97 4.44
CA GLU A 421 -7.12 -19.56 5.61
C GLU A 421 -7.99 -18.33 5.33
N GLN A 422 -7.59 -17.41 4.45
CA GLN A 422 -8.44 -16.28 3.99
C GLN A 422 -9.56 -16.74 3.04
N ILE A 423 -9.31 -17.76 2.21
CA ILE A 423 -10.31 -18.39 1.34
C ILE A 423 -11.35 -19.12 2.19
N ALA A 424 -10.91 -19.89 3.20
CA ALA A 424 -11.81 -20.57 4.14
C ALA A 424 -12.67 -19.58 4.94
N ALA A 425 -12.12 -18.40 5.26
CA ALA A 425 -12.87 -17.28 5.85
C ALA A 425 -13.75 -16.51 4.84
N CYS A 426 -13.88 -17.00 3.60
CA CYS A 426 -14.69 -16.40 2.54
C CYS A 426 -14.36 -14.93 2.21
N ARG A 427 -13.12 -14.49 2.47
CA ARG A 427 -12.68 -13.11 2.21
C ARG A 427 -12.13 -12.92 0.80
N THR A 428 -11.69 -13.99 0.17
CA THR A 428 -11.11 -14.02 -1.18
C THR A 428 -11.44 -15.35 -1.86
N THR A 429 -10.99 -15.53 -3.09
CA THR A 429 -11.27 -16.70 -3.93
C THR A 429 -10.01 -17.53 -4.18
N VAL A 430 -10.17 -18.77 -4.66
CA VAL A 430 -9.02 -19.62 -5.00
C VAL A 430 -8.31 -19.06 -6.23
N GLU A 431 -9.06 -18.48 -7.17
CA GLU A 431 -8.53 -17.79 -8.35
C GLU A 431 -7.56 -16.67 -7.96
N GLU A 432 -7.84 -15.92 -6.90
CA GLU A 432 -6.95 -14.85 -6.41
C GLU A 432 -5.61 -15.38 -5.90
N LEU A 433 -5.61 -16.52 -5.21
CA LEU A 433 -4.39 -17.20 -4.79
C LEU A 433 -3.52 -17.54 -6.01
N PHE A 434 -4.09 -18.20 -7.02
CA PHE A 434 -3.35 -18.60 -8.23
C PHE A 434 -2.96 -17.42 -9.12
N ARG A 435 -3.69 -16.30 -9.06
CA ARG A 435 -3.32 -15.06 -9.76
C ARG A 435 -2.09 -14.40 -9.13
N THR A 436 -1.95 -14.48 -7.81
CA THR A 436 -1.02 -13.65 -7.04
C THR A 436 0.24 -14.40 -6.60
N VAL A 437 0.11 -15.69 -6.32
CA VAL A 437 1.21 -16.58 -5.92
C VAL A 437 1.56 -17.47 -7.11
N SER A 438 2.85 -17.50 -7.46
CA SER A 438 3.30 -18.29 -8.62
C SER A 438 3.06 -19.79 -8.41
N TYR A 439 2.80 -20.51 -9.50
CA TYR A 439 2.58 -21.96 -9.44
C TYR A 439 3.76 -22.71 -8.80
N ALA A 440 5.00 -22.31 -9.09
CA ALA A 440 6.20 -22.90 -8.49
C ALA A 440 6.21 -22.75 -6.96
N GLN A 441 5.81 -21.57 -6.45
CA GLN A 441 5.68 -21.36 -5.02
C GLN A 441 4.56 -22.22 -4.44
N ILE A 442 3.40 -22.25 -5.09
CA ILE A 442 2.27 -23.08 -4.68
C ILE A 442 2.73 -24.54 -4.48
N VAL A 443 3.39 -25.12 -5.47
CA VAL A 443 3.92 -26.49 -5.40
C VAL A 443 4.97 -26.67 -4.30
N ALA A 444 5.91 -25.73 -4.17
CA ALA A 444 6.94 -25.79 -3.13
C ALA A 444 6.34 -25.76 -1.72
N HIS A 445 5.26 -24.98 -1.52
CA HIS A 445 4.55 -24.90 -0.25
C HIS A 445 3.77 -26.19 0.01
N THR A 446 3.05 -26.72 -0.99
CA THR A 446 2.33 -28.00 -0.86
C THR A 446 3.24 -29.15 -0.45
N ASN A 447 4.43 -29.25 -1.03
CA ASN A 447 5.41 -30.29 -0.67
C ASN A 447 5.92 -30.14 0.77
N ALA A 448 5.95 -28.93 1.30
CA ALA A 448 6.33 -28.65 2.69
C ALA A 448 5.17 -28.84 3.70
N MET A 449 3.92 -29.02 3.24
CA MET A 449 2.71 -29.01 4.07
C MET A 449 2.16 -30.39 4.46
N ARG A 450 2.69 -31.50 3.94
CA ARG A 450 2.20 -32.84 4.31
C ARG A 450 2.64 -33.23 5.75
N PRO A 451 1.72 -33.51 6.71
CA PRO A 451 0.33 -33.09 6.86
C PRO A 451 0.15 -32.23 8.12
N VAL A 452 -0.07 -30.93 7.96
CA VAL A 452 -0.56 -30.06 9.05
C VAL A 452 -1.52 -29.08 8.41
N LEU A 453 -2.82 -29.18 8.72
CA LEU A 453 -3.78 -28.08 8.84
C LEU A 453 -5.21 -28.64 9.03
N ASP A 454 -5.64 -28.75 10.29
CA ASP A 454 -7.06 -28.62 10.65
C ASP A 454 -7.31 -27.12 10.88
N VAL A 455 -8.08 -26.48 9.99
CA VAL A 455 -8.46 -25.07 10.14
C VAL A 455 -9.93 -25.00 10.55
N PRO A 456 -10.28 -24.47 11.74
CA PRO A 456 -11.67 -24.22 12.10
C PRO A 456 -12.24 -23.05 11.28
N ILE A 457 -13.48 -23.23 10.82
CA ILE A 457 -14.22 -22.31 9.97
C ILE A 457 -14.84 -21.21 10.83
N GLN A 458 -14.57 -19.94 10.53
CA GLN A 458 -15.35 -18.80 11.02
C GLN A 458 -15.92 -18.05 9.82
N ARG A 459 -17.25 -17.90 9.80
CA ARG A 459 -17.93 -17.09 8.80
C ARG A 459 -17.63 -15.61 9.07
N PRO A 460 -17.38 -14.79 8.03
CA PRO A 460 -17.37 -13.34 8.22
C PRO A 460 -18.80 -12.89 8.53
N GLU A 461 -18.97 -12.19 9.64
CA GLU A 461 -20.22 -11.48 9.92
C GLU A 461 -20.34 -10.29 8.96
N PRO A 462 -21.55 -9.97 8.46
CA PRO A 462 -21.77 -8.73 7.75
C PRO A 462 -21.36 -7.55 8.65
N PRO A 463 -20.91 -6.42 8.07
CA PRO A 463 -20.68 -5.22 8.88
C PRO A 463 -21.96 -4.86 9.63
N GLU A 464 -21.85 -4.69 10.94
CA GLU A 464 -22.91 -4.08 11.74
C GLU A 464 -23.28 -2.73 11.10
N ASP A 465 -24.58 -2.52 10.96
CA ASP A 465 -25.20 -1.32 10.40
C ASP A 465 -24.62 -0.06 11.08
N PRO A 466 -24.15 0.97 10.35
CA PRO A 466 -23.67 2.20 10.98
C PRO A 466 -24.78 3.06 11.62
N PHE A 467 -26.02 2.56 11.71
CA PHE A 467 -27.09 3.16 12.50
C PHE A 467 -27.34 2.37 13.79
N ASP A 468 -26.44 2.55 14.74
CA ASP A 468 -26.68 2.24 16.14
C ASP A 468 -27.74 3.22 16.68
N LEU A 469 -29.02 2.82 16.59
CA LEU A 469 -30.18 3.59 17.07
C LEU A 469 -30.50 3.31 18.55
N GLU A 470 -29.60 2.70 19.31
CA GLU A 470 -29.79 2.44 20.76
C GLU A 470 -29.36 3.60 21.67
N LEU A 471 -29.34 4.83 21.15
CA LEU A 471 -29.09 6.06 21.93
C LEU A 471 -30.17 7.14 21.78
N LEU A 472 -31.43 6.70 21.61
CA LEU A 472 -32.60 7.51 21.94
C LEU A 472 -33.35 6.83 23.08
N GLY A 473 -33.02 7.24 24.31
CA GLY A 473 -33.82 6.93 25.48
C GLY A 473 -35.25 7.42 25.31
N ASP A 474 -36.17 6.70 25.95
CA ASP A 474 -37.62 6.93 25.97
C ASP A 474 -38.02 8.41 25.87
N ILE A 475 -38.52 8.81 24.69
CA ILE A 475 -39.32 10.03 24.54
C ILE A 475 -40.77 9.56 24.37
N PRO A 476 -41.71 9.95 25.25
CA PRO A 476 -43.11 9.58 25.08
C PRO A 476 -43.67 10.18 23.79
N ILE A 477 -44.41 9.36 23.06
CA ILE A 477 -45.12 9.71 21.83
C ILE A 477 -46.33 10.55 22.21
N GLU A 478 -46.13 11.85 22.36
CA GLU A 478 -47.13 12.91 22.34
C GLU A 478 -46.36 14.19 21.93
N ASP A 479 -46.88 14.93 20.95
CA ASP A 479 -46.31 16.16 20.34
C ASP A 479 -45.44 16.03 19.06
N LEU A 480 -45.88 15.25 18.07
CA LEU A 480 -45.47 15.39 16.66
C LEU A 480 -46.52 16.18 15.85
N GLU A 481 -46.70 17.46 16.17
CA GLU A 481 -47.34 18.45 15.29
C GLU A 481 -46.50 19.74 15.28
N ASP A 482 -45.50 19.82 14.37
CA ASP A 482 -44.96 21.03 13.70
C ASP A 482 -43.47 20.88 13.31
N ALA A 483 -43.18 20.00 12.35
CA ALA A 483 -41.84 19.92 11.74
C ALA A 483 -41.81 20.44 10.29
N SER A 484 -42.64 21.44 9.95
CA SER A 484 -42.42 22.29 8.78
C SER A 484 -41.83 23.64 9.21
N LYS A 485 -40.54 23.64 9.59
CA LYS A 485 -39.60 24.79 9.62
C LYS A 485 -38.38 24.42 10.48
N VAL A 486 -37.34 23.83 9.88
CA VAL A 486 -35.90 24.13 10.11
C VAL A 486 -35.13 23.72 8.87
#